data_AF-A0A2A4IPA0-F1
#
_entry.id   AF-A0A2A4IPA0-F1
#
_cell.length_a   1.000
_cell.length_b   1.000
_cell.length_c   1.000
_cell.angle_alpha   90.00
_cell.angle_beta   90.00
_cell.angle_gamma   90.00
#
_symmetry.space_group_name_H-M   'P 1'
#
loop_
_entity.id
_entity.type
_entity.pdbx_description
1 polymer ?
#
loop_
_entity_poly.entity_id
_entity_poly.type
_entity_poly.pdbx_seq_one_letter_code
_entity_poly.pdbx_strand_id
1 'polypeptide(L)'
;MINKKRILKFILLMVLLSLTSLFLTSCSSLFNSASKFRPYDLRGTWRNMDNYREGFTISSYGVLTFYNDDGSSSTHYIENWNNDKYDEKSYYELIIPNIPILGNITFYFTSDRECEISYGTVSGITYYFEKVN
;
A
#
# COMPACT_ATOMS: atom_id res chain seq x y z
N MET A 1 46.27 -20.24 32.61
CA MET A 1 45.00 -20.91 32.97
C MET A 1 43.87 -19.90 32.84
N ILE A 2 43.12 -19.90 31.74
CA ILE A 2 41.98 -18.98 31.58
C ILE A 2 40.89 -19.42 32.56
N ASN A 3 40.47 -18.51 33.43
CA ASN A 3 39.54 -18.80 34.50
C ASN A 3 38.17 -19.12 33.86
N LYS A 4 37.67 -20.36 33.98
CA LYS A 4 36.45 -20.85 33.30
C LYS A 4 35.23 -19.92 33.51
N LYS A 5 35.18 -19.25 34.66
CA LYS A 5 34.17 -18.22 35.00
C LYS A 5 34.21 -16.99 34.08
N ARG A 6 35.39 -16.58 33.59
CA ARG A 6 35.55 -15.44 32.67
C ARG A 6 35.04 -15.81 31.27
N ILE A 7 35.34 -17.01 30.78
CA ILE A 7 34.86 -17.48 29.47
C ILE A 7 33.33 -17.52 29.44
N LEU A 8 32.70 -18.06 30.49
CA LEU A 8 31.24 -18.13 30.57
C LEU A 8 30.58 -16.74 30.52
N LYS A 9 31.17 -15.75 31.21
CA LYS A 9 30.71 -14.35 31.17
C LYS A 9 30.84 -13.73 29.78
N PHE A 10 31.92 -14.02 29.06
CA PHE A 10 32.12 -13.55 27.69
C PHE A 10 31.10 -14.17 26.72
N ILE A 11 30.81 -15.46 26.84
CA ILE A 11 29.80 -16.14 26.00
C ILE A 11 28.41 -15.55 26.28
N LEU A 12 28.06 -15.37 27.56
CA LEU A 12 26.76 -14.78 27.94
C LEU A 12 26.59 -13.35 27.40
N LEU A 13 27.66 -12.55 27.43
CA LEU A 13 27.66 -11.19 26.90
C LEU A 13 27.47 -11.17 25.37
N MET A 14 28.14 -12.08 24.64
CA MET A 14 27.98 -12.17 23.18
C MET A 14 26.57 -12.63 22.78
N VAL A 15 25.97 -13.57 23.52
CA VAL A 15 24.58 -13.99 23.30
C VAL A 15 23.63 -12.81 23.55
N LEU A 16 23.83 -12.05 24.64
CA LEU A 16 23.00 -10.89 24.96
C LEU A 16 23.09 -9.79 23.87
N LEU A 17 24.30 -9.53 23.34
CA LEU A 17 24.52 -8.57 22.25
C LEU A 17 23.91 -9.02 20.92
N SER A 18 23.87 -10.33 20.64
CA SER A 18 23.23 -10.87 19.44
C SER A 18 21.70 -10.86 19.51
N LEU A 19 21.13 -10.90 20.72
CA LEU A 19 19.69 -10.79 20.93
C LEU A 19 19.22 -9.34 20.76
N THR A 20 20.01 -8.35 21.20
CA THR A 20 19.64 -6.93 21.06
C THR A 20 19.75 -6.41 19.62
N SER A 21 20.59 -7.00 18.78
CA SER A 21 20.68 -6.63 17.35
C SER A 21 19.45 -7.04 16.53
N LEU A 22 18.71 -8.06 16.96
CA LEU A 22 17.46 -8.49 16.32
C LEU A 22 16.28 -7.54 16.58
N PHE A 23 16.33 -6.74 17.66
CA PHE A 23 15.27 -5.79 18.00
C PHE A 23 15.42 -4.43 17.30
N LEU A 24 16.56 -4.13 16.67
CA LEU A 24 16.83 -2.84 16.02
C LEU A 24 16.41 -2.80 14.54
N THR A 25 16.09 -3.94 13.92
CA THR A 25 15.76 -4.01 12.47
C THR A 25 14.27 -4.06 12.16
N SER A 26 13.37 -4.00 13.14
CA SER A 26 11.92 -4.15 12.89
C SER A 26 11.06 -3.16 13.69
N CYS A 27 11.32 -1.86 13.54
CA CYS A 27 10.34 -0.84 13.97
C CYS A 27 10.53 0.53 13.27
N SER A 28 11.01 0.57 12.03
CA SER A 28 11.11 1.84 11.28
C SER A 28 9.90 2.15 10.42
N SER A 29 9.02 1.19 10.11
CA SER A 29 7.81 1.44 9.31
C SER A 29 6.60 1.91 10.12
N LEU A 30 6.58 1.70 11.44
CA LEU A 30 5.48 2.13 12.31
C LEU A 30 5.52 3.63 12.67
N PHE A 31 6.63 4.32 12.40
CA PHE A 31 6.85 5.72 12.75
C PHE A 31 7.20 6.62 11.55
N ASN A 32 6.94 6.18 10.31
CA ASN A 32 6.68 7.17 9.28
C ASN A 32 5.36 7.82 9.68
N SER A 33 5.40 9.11 10.04
CA SER A 33 4.19 9.92 10.14
C SER A 33 3.35 9.60 8.91
N ALA A 34 2.22 8.91 9.08
CA ALA A 34 1.39 8.49 7.96
C ALA A 34 1.21 9.70 7.07
N SER A 35 1.83 9.68 5.89
CA SER A 35 1.90 10.84 5.01
C SER A 35 0.46 11.22 4.73
N LYS A 36 0.03 12.38 5.25
CA LYS A 36 -1.33 12.80 5.01
C LYS A 36 -1.44 13.26 3.57
N PHE A 37 -2.52 12.87 2.92
CA PHE A 37 -2.80 13.25 1.54
C PHE A 37 -4.27 13.59 1.41
N ARG A 38 -4.62 14.41 0.41
CA ARG A 38 -6.03 14.62 0.08
C ARG A 38 -6.41 13.59 -0.97
N PRO A 39 -7.62 13.02 -0.93
CA PRO A 39 -8.13 12.18 -2.02
C PRO A 39 -7.92 12.76 -3.42
N TYR A 40 -8.00 14.09 -3.59
CA TYR A 40 -7.72 14.74 -4.88
C TYR A 40 -6.27 14.56 -5.38
N ASP A 41 -5.32 14.34 -4.49
CA ASP A 41 -3.91 14.08 -4.82
C ASP A 41 -3.70 12.66 -5.37
N LEU A 42 -4.71 11.79 -5.32
CA LEU A 42 -4.70 10.47 -5.96
C LEU A 42 -4.82 10.52 -7.49
N ARG A 43 -5.16 11.68 -8.06
CA ARG A 43 -5.21 11.88 -9.52
C ARG A 43 -3.89 11.49 -10.18
N GLY A 44 -3.94 10.82 -11.32
CA GLY A 44 -2.76 10.37 -12.06
C GLY A 44 -2.87 8.92 -12.50
N THR A 45 -1.74 8.39 -12.99
CA THR A 45 -1.62 7.02 -13.47
C THR A 45 -1.03 6.15 -12.37
N TRP A 46 -1.60 4.98 -12.19
CA TRP A 46 -1.22 3.97 -11.22
C TRP A 46 -0.93 2.67 -11.93
N ARG A 47 0.11 1.98 -11.50
CA ARG A 47 0.65 0.81 -12.17
C ARG A 47 0.78 -0.34 -11.17
N ASN A 48 0.34 -1.53 -11.57
CA ASN A 48 0.52 -2.73 -10.76
C ASN A 48 2.02 -3.05 -10.67
N MET A 49 2.53 -3.25 -9.45
CA MET A 49 3.94 -3.53 -9.18
C MET A 49 4.37 -4.92 -9.68
N ASP A 50 3.43 -5.87 -9.74
CA ASP A 50 3.68 -7.25 -10.18
C ASP A 50 3.50 -7.43 -11.70
N ASN A 51 2.59 -6.65 -12.32
CA ASN A 51 2.34 -6.68 -13.76
C ASN A 51 2.15 -5.27 -14.35
N TYR A 52 3.19 -4.70 -14.95
CA TYR A 52 3.15 -3.35 -15.52
C TYR A 52 2.18 -3.13 -16.70
N ARG A 53 1.54 -4.19 -17.21
CA ARG A 53 0.49 -4.08 -18.23
C ARG A 53 -0.88 -3.79 -17.62
N GLU A 54 -1.03 -4.01 -16.32
CA GLU A 54 -2.21 -3.64 -15.53
C GLU A 54 -1.99 -2.31 -14.82
N GLY A 55 -3.05 -1.51 -14.76
CA GLY A 55 -2.98 -0.18 -14.19
C GLY A 55 -4.34 0.46 -14.09
N PHE A 56 -4.37 1.65 -13.51
CA PHE A 56 -5.56 2.50 -13.56
C PHE A 56 -5.16 3.96 -13.59
N THR A 57 -6.08 4.82 -14.03
CA THR A 57 -5.92 6.27 -13.96
C THR A 57 -7.08 6.88 -13.20
N ILE A 58 -6.80 7.89 -12.38
CA ILE A 58 -7.82 8.76 -11.79
C ILE A 58 -7.67 10.15 -12.43
N SER A 59 -8.70 10.60 -13.14
CA SER A 59 -8.70 11.91 -13.80
C SER A 59 -8.97 13.05 -12.81
N SER A 60 -8.70 14.29 -13.23
CA SER A 60 -9.08 15.49 -12.45
C SER A 60 -10.59 15.63 -12.23
N TYR A 61 -11.41 14.96 -13.04
CA TYR A 61 -12.88 14.96 -12.95
C TYR A 61 -13.44 13.80 -12.12
N GLY A 62 -12.59 13.00 -11.48
CA GLY A 62 -13.05 11.87 -10.66
C GLY A 62 -13.50 10.69 -11.50
N VAL A 63 -12.88 10.50 -12.66
CA VAL A 63 -13.12 9.34 -13.52
C VAL A 63 -11.98 8.36 -13.29
N LEU A 64 -12.30 7.17 -12.80
CA LEU A 64 -11.38 6.05 -12.66
C LEU A 64 -11.49 5.15 -13.89
N THR A 65 -10.38 4.94 -14.59
CA THR A 65 -10.29 3.99 -15.72
C THR A 65 -9.32 2.89 -15.36
N PHE A 66 -9.77 1.63 -15.38
CA PHE A 66 -8.97 0.45 -15.11
C PHE A 66 -8.52 -0.19 -16.43
N TYR A 67 -7.27 -0.66 -16.50
CA TYR A 67 -6.65 -1.28 -17.66
C TYR A 67 -6.19 -2.69 -17.31
N ASN A 68 -6.70 -3.68 -18.03
CA ASN A 68 -6.38 -5.10 -17.84
C ASN A 68 -5.24 -5.55 -18.77
N ASP A 69 -4.58 -6.65 -18.41
CA ASP A 69 -3.48 -7.24 -19.20
C ASP A 69 -3.91 -7.68 -20.62
N ASP A 70 -5.18 -8.02 -20.79
CA ASP A 70 -5.81 -8.39 -22.06
C ASP A 70 -6.06 -7.19 -22.99
N GLY A 71 -5.75 -5.96 -22.52
CA GLY A 71 -5.95 -4.72 -23.26
C GLY A 71 -7.36 -4.15 -23.14
N SER A 72 -8.27 -4.80 -22.42
CA SER A 72 -9.59 -4.25 -22.11
C SER A 72 -9.49 -3.15 -21.05
N SER A 73 -10.50 -2.28 -21.02
CA SER A 73 -10.61 -1.25 -19.99
C SER A 73 -12.05 -0.99 -19.58
N SER A 74 -12.24 -0.57 -18.34
CA SER A 74 -13.53 -0.13 -17.80
C SER A 74 -13.39 1.24 -17.14
N THR A 75 -14.49 1.99 -17.07
CA THR A 75 -14.47 3.34 -16.51
C THR A 75 -15.62 3.52 -15.52
N HIS A 76 -15.31 4.15 -14.39
CA HIS A 76 -16.21 4.36 -13.27
C HIS A 76 -16.07 5.79 -12.73
N TYR A 77 -17.18 6.40 -12.32
CA TYR A 77 -17.17 7.71 -11.68
C TYR A 77 -16.99 7.55 -10.17
N ILE A 78 -16.06 8.31 -9.60
CA ILE A 78 -15.86 8.41 -8.16
C ILE A 78 -16.88 9.40 -7.61
N GLU A 79 -17.77 8.91 -6.75
CA GLU A 79 -18.79 9.74 -6.14
C GLU A 79 -18.17 10.81 -5.25
N ASN A 80 -18.79 11.99 -5.24
CA ASN A 80 -18.37 13.15 -4.44
C ASN A 80 -16.94 13.65 -4.72
N TRP A 81 -16.38 13.36 -5.91
CA TRP A 81 -15.08 13.86 -6.32
C TRP A 81 -15.04 15.39 -6.41
N ASN A 82 -14.37 16.04 -5.48
CA ASN A 82 -14.30 17.49 -5.42
C ASN A 82 -12.97 17.99 -4.82
N ASN A 83 -12.24 18.79 -5.59
CA ASN A 83 -10.95 19.37 -5.21
C ASN A 83 -10.98 20.19 -3.91
N ASP A 84 -12.09 20.88 -3.64
CA ASP A 84 -12.20 21.86 -2.54
C ASP A 84 -12.75 21.24 -1.24
N LYS A 85 -13.20 19.97 -1.28
CA LYS A 85 -13.90 19.32 -0.16
C LYS A 85 -13.08 18.26 0.57
N TYR A 86 -11.85 18.02 0.16
CA TYR A 86 -11.05 16.93 0.68
C TYR A 86 -10.05 17.42 1.73
N ASP A 87 -10.38 17.14 3.00
CA ASP A 87 -9.43 17.22 4.10
C ASP A 87 -8.32 16.17 3.92
N GLU A 88 -7.16 16.49 4.48
CA GLU A 88 -6.04 15.57 4.59
C GLU A 88 -6.40 14.31 5.39
N LYS A 89 -6.13 13.14 4.80
CA LYS A 89 -6.37 11.82 5.41
C LYS A 89 -5.09 11.00 5.47
N SER A 90 -5.00 10.11 6.45
CA SER A 90 -3.94 9.10 6.53
C SER A 90 -4.24 7.85 5.71
N TYR A 91 -5.50 7.66 5.28
CA TYR A 91 -5.92 6.63 4.35
C TYR A 91 -7.20 7.05 3.61
N TYR A 92 -7.44 6.45 2.45
CA TYR A 92 -8.67 6.63 1.69
C TYR A 92 -9.08 5.30 1.07
N GLU A 93 -10.35 4.95 1.23
CA GLU A 93 -10.93 3.75 0.64
C GLU A 93 -11.93 4.16 -0.44
N LEU A 94 -11.76 3.58 -1.63
CA LEU A 94 -12.66 3.73 -2.76
C LEU A 94 -13.19 2.36 -3.13
N ILE A 95 -14.52 2.21 -3.12
CA ILE A 95 -15.19 0.96 -3.45
C ILE A 95 -15.96 1.18 -4.76
N ILE A 96 -15.65 0.37 -5.77
CA ILE A 96 -16.41 0.29 -7.01
C ILE A 96 -17.30 -0.97 -6.92
N PRO A 97 -18.62 -0.82 -6.71
CA PRO A 97 -19.50 -1.96 -6.52
C PRO A 97 -19.92 -2.61 -7.84
N ASN A 98 -20.41 -3.84 -7.74
CA ASN A 98 -21.16 -4.54 -8.81
C ASN A 98 -20.40 -4.72 -10.14
N ILE A 99 -19.08 -4.95 -10.10
CA ILE A 99 -18.33 -5.38 -11.28
C ILE A 99 -18.74 -6.81 -11.62
N PRO A 100 -19.22 -7.08 -12.85
CA PRO A 100 -19.58 -8.43 -13.27
C PRO A 100 -18.42 -9.40 -13.00
N ILE A 101 -18.74 -10.57 -12.43
CA ILE A 101 -17.79 -11.65 -12.08
C ILE A 101 -16.87 -11.32 -10.90
N LEU A 102 -16.36 -10.08 -10.80
CA LEU A 102 -15.37 -9.69 -9.78
C LEU A 102 -16.00 -9.19 -8.45
N GLY A 103 -17.28 -8.80 -8.46
CA GLY A 103 -17.96 -8.25 -7.29
C GLY A 103 -17.55 -6.80 -7.05
N ASN A 104 -17.19 -6.45 -5.82
CA ASN A 104 -16.70 -5.11 -5.51
C ASN A 104 -15.19 -5.04 -5.71
N ILE A 105 -14.69 -3.94 -6.26
CA ILE A 105 -13.25 -3.64 -6.26
C ILE A 105 -13.01 -2.59 -5.18
N THR A 106 -12.15 -2.91 -4.22
CA THR A 106 -11.76 -2.00 -3.15
C THR A 106 -10.34 -1.53 -3.39
N PHE A 107 -10.17 -0.22 -3.55
CA PHE A 107 -8.90 0.47 -3.63
C PHE A 107 -8.63 1.09 -2.25
N TYR A 108 -7.54 0.66 -1.62
CA TYR A 108 -7.10 1.13 -0.31
C TYR A 108 -5.80 1.93 -0.47
N PHE A 109 -5.90 3.25 -0.32
CA PHE A 109 -4.77 4.17 -0.44
C PHE A 109 -4.23 4.48 0.95
N THR A 110 -2.95 4.18 1.17
CA THR A 110 -2.20 4.52 2.40
C THR A 110 -1.34 5.78 2.22
N SER A 111 -1.12 6.20 0.98
CA SER A 111 -0.43 7.45 0.61
C SER A 111 -0.91 7.97 -0.74
N ASP A 112 -0.38 9.11 -1.18
CA ASP A 112 -0.57 9.62 -2.55
C ASP A 112 0.24 8.88 -3.62
N ARG A 113 0.94 7.80 -3.23
CA ARG A 113 1.84 7.02 -4.11
C ARG A 113 1.63 5.52 -4.06
N GLU A 114 0.98 5.00 -3.03
CA GLU A 114 0.80 3.56 -2.79
C GLU A 114 -0.68 3.22 -2.66
N CYS A 115 -1.10 2.14 -3.31
CA CYS A 115 -2.47 1.65 -3.31
C CYS A 115 -2.50 0.12 -3.30
N GLU A 116 -3.35 -0.43 -2.44
CA GLU A 116 -3.70 -1.84 -2.42
C GLU A 116 -5.06 -2.04 -3.09
N ILE A 117 -5.19 -3.03 -3.97
CA ILE A 117 -6.46 -3.39 -4.59
C ILE A 117 -6.86 -4.80 -4.19
N SER A 118 -8.10 -4.96 -3.77
CA SER A 118 -8.71 -6.26 -3.51
C SER A 118 -10.02 -6.43 -4.29
N TYR A 119 -10.30 -7.67 -4.70
CA TYR A 119 -11.50 -8.04 -5.45
C TYR A 119 -12.42 -8.88 -4.56
N GLY A 120 -13.67 -8.46 -4.39
CA GLY A 120 -14.60 -9.04 -3.42
C GLY A 120 -14.96 -10.50 -3.67
N THR A 121 -14.80 -11.01 -4.89
CA THR A 121 -15.03 -12.43 -5.22
C THR A 121 -13.78 -13.30 -5.08
N VAL A 122 -12.60 -12.69 -4.96
CA VAL A 122 -11.31 -13.38 -4.88
C VAL A 122 -10.70 -13.10 -3.51
N SER A 123 -11.18 -13.83 -2.51
CA SER A 123 -10.72 -13.67 -1.13
C SER A 123 -9.23 -13.96 -1.00
N GLY A 124 -8.50 -13.05 -0.36
CA GLY A 124 -7.10 -13.24 0.04
C GLY A 124 -6.05 -12.85 -1.01
N ILE A 125 -6.45 -12.34 -2.17
CA ILE A 125 -5.51 -11.77 -3.15
C ILE A 125 -5.58 -10.25 -3.09
N THR A 126 -4.46 -9.63 -2.74
CA THR A 126 -4.25 -8.18 -2.74
C THR A 126 -3.16 -7.86 -3.75
N TYR A 127 -3.40 -6.86 -4.57
CA TYR A 127 -2.47 -6.39 -5.59
C TYR A 127 -1.96 -5.01 -5.20
N TYR A 128 -0.66 -4.77 -5.42
CA TYR A 128 -0.01 -3.53 -5.02
C TYR A 128 0.22 -2.65 -6.24
N PHE A 129 -0.15 -1.38 -6.11
CA PHE A 129 -0.05 -0.38 -7.17
C PHE A 129 0.76 0.81 -6.67
N GLU A 130 1.60 1.34 -7.56
CA GLU A 130 2.34 2.57 -7.34
C GLU A 130 1.93 3.64 -8.34
N LYS A 131 1.99 4.91 -7.92
CA LYS A 131 1.72 6.03 -8.79
C LYS A 131 2.92 6.30 -9.72
N VAL A 132 2.66 6.38 -11.01
CA VAL A 132 3.64 6.79 -12.02
C VAL A 132 3.74 8.31 -11.96
N ASN A 133 4.95 8.82 -11.66
CA ASN A 133 5.27 10.24 -11.45
C ASN A 133 4.59 11.20 -12.41
#